data_AF-A0A2N2M3L7-F1
#
_entry.id   AF-A0A2N2M3L7-F1
#
_cell.length_a   1.000
_cell.length_b   1.000
_cell.length_c   1.000
_cell.angle_alpha   90.00
_cell.angle_beta   90.00
_cell.angle_gamma   90.00
#
_symmetry.space_group_name_H-M   'P 1'
#
loop_
_entity.id
_entity.type
_entity.pdbx_description
1 polymer ?
#
loop_
_entity_poly.entity_id
_entity_poly.type
_entity_poly.pdbx_seq_one_letter_code
_entity_poly.pdbx_strand_id
1 'polypeptide(L)'
;MRFFWFLVAISAGILISAFLGWVRTPQKITNTSLSALRSDYFADYVLMAAETYKSNNDIALATYQLAYLGSEKPLYHVQRAIIYAEELGYPLEDMESLALLASAFQPINTPTVTQ
;
A
#
# COMPACT_ATOMS: atom_id res chain seq x y z
N MET A 1 -11.61 55.34 -10.12
CA MET A 1 -12.42 54.30 -10.80
C MET A 1 -11.65 53.23 -11.59
N ARG A 2 -10.30 53.27 -11.73
CA ARG A 2 -9.56 52.25 -12.52
C ARG A 2 -9.14 51.01 -11.69
N PHE A 3 -8.87 51.22 -10.41
CA PHE A 3 -8.44 50.16 -9.48
C PHE A 3 -9.55 49.15 -9.13
N PHE A 4 -10.82 49.61 -9.16
CA PHE A 4 -11.98 48.76 -8.93
C PHE A 4 -12.08 47.65 -9.99
N TRP A 5 -11.92 47.99 -11.26
CA TRP A 5 -11.93 47.03 -12.37
C TRP A 5 -10.76 46.04 -12.32
N PHE A 6 -9.60 46.48 -11.80
CA PHE A 6 -8.44 45.60 -11.61
C PHE A 6 -8.70 44.54 -10.52
N LEU A 7 -9.29 44.94 -9.38
CA LEU A 7 -9.66 44.01 -8.32
C LEU A 7 -10.72 43.00 -8.76
N VAL A 8 -11.71 43.45 -9.53
CA VAL A 8 -12.75 42.56 -10.10
C VAL A 8 -12.11 41.53 -11.03
N ALA A 9 -11.19 41.92 -11.91
CA ALA A 9 -10.52 40.99 -12.82
C ALA A 9 -9.71 39.91 -12.08
N ILE A 10 -9.00 40.27 -11.01
CA ILE A 10 -8.25 39.31 -10.18
C ILE A 10 -9.19 38.34 -9.47
N SER A 11 -10.26 38.86 -8.85
CA SER A 11 -11.25 38.01 -8.17
C SER A 11 -11.91 37.03 -9.12
N ALA A 12 -12.23 37.47 -10.35
CA ALA A 12 -12.78 36.61 -11.38
C ALA A 12 -11.79 35.50 -11.77
N GLY A 13 -10.50 35.80 -11.95
CA GLY A 13 -9.47 34.81 -12.25
C GLY A 13 -9.33 33.74 -11.17
N ILE A 14 -9.35 34.14 -9.89
CA ILE A 14 -9.26 33.21 -8.74
C ILE A 14 -10.50 32.32 -8.66
N LEU A 15 -11.69 32.89 -8.83
CA LEU A 15 -12.94 32.13 -8.79
C LEU A 15 -13.02 31.12 -9.94
N ILE A 16 -12.59 31.51 -11.14
CA ILE A 16 -12.57 30.64 -12.31
C ILE A 16 -11.55 29.50 -12.13
N SER A 17 -10.35 29.78 -11.64
CA SER A 17 -9.32 28.75 -11.44
C SER A 17 -9.69 27.78 -10.31
N ALA A 18 -10.25 28.26 -9.20
CA ALA A 18 -10.72 27.41 -8.12
C ALA A 18 -11.89 26.52 -8.57
N PHE A 19 -12.84 27.08 -9.32
CA PHE A 19 -13.96 26.33 -9.88
C PHE A 19 -13.48 25.26 -10.87
N LEU A 20 -12.60 25.61 -11.80
CA LEU A 20 -12.05 24.65 -12.76
C LEU A 20 -11.15 23.59 -12.11
N GLY A 21 -10.36 23.96 -11.10
CA GLY A 21 -9.46 23.05 -10.37
C GLY A 21 -10.22 22.03 -9.52
N TRP A 22 -11.33 22.44 -8.90
CA TRP A 22 -12.14 21.58 -8.04
C TRP A 22 -13.13 20.70 -8.81
N VAL A 23 -13.72 21.19 -9.91
CA VAL A 23 -14.76 20.46 -10.66
C VAL A 23 -14.20 19.34 -11.54
N ARG A 24 -12.91 19.41 -11.94
CA ARG A 24 -12.26 18.40 -12.81
C ARG A 24 -11.41 17.35 -12.09
N THR A 25 -11.43 17.29 -10.76
CA THR A 25 -10.83 16.16 -10.04
C THR A 25 -11.82 15.46 -9.12
N PRO A 26 -12.88 14.83 -9.65
CA PRO A 26 -13.39 13.65 -9.00
C PRO A 26 -12.30 12.57 -9.17
N GLN A 27 -11.49 12.35 -8.14
CA GLN A 27 -10.79 11.09 -7.96
C GLN A 27 -11.88 10.04 -7.81
N LYS A 28 -12.38 9.54 -8.95
CA LYS A 28 -13.28 8.41 -9.00
C LYS A 28 -12.46 7.22 -8.52
N ILE A 29 -12.48 6.96 -7.22
CA ILE A 29 -12.07 5.67 -6.66
C ILE A 29 -13.14 4.68 -7.10
N THR A 30 -13.12 4.33 -8.38
CA THR A 30 -13.88 3.22 -8.92
C THR A 30 -13.10 1.96 -8.56
N ASN A 31 -13.73 1.13 -7.73
CA ASN A 31 -13.28 -0.19 -7.26
C ASN A 31 -12.65 -0.19 -5.87
N THR A 32 -13.51 -0.01 -4.86
CA THR A 32 -13.31 -0.42 -3.48
C THR A 32 -13.18 -1.94 -3.38
N SER A 33 -12.02 -2.46 -3.79
CA SER A 33 -11.49 -3.74 -3.30
C SER A 33 -10.23 -3.40 -2.51
N LEU A 34 -10.01 -4.00 -1.33
CA LEU A 34 -8.77 -3.81 -0.58
C LEU A 34 -7.53 -4.28 -1.39
N SER A 35 -7.75 -5.07 -2.44
CA SER A 35 -6.72 -5.48 -3.41
C SER A 35 -6.31 -4.37 -4.40
N ALA A 36 -7.05 -3.26 -4.46
CA ALA A 36 -6.75 -2.05 -5.26
C ALA A 36 -6.18 -0.91 -4.40
N LEU A 37 -5.68 -1.23 -3.21
CA LEU A 37 -4.99 -0.29 -2.34
C LEU A 37 -3.74 0.24 -3.05
N ARG A 38 -3.42 1.53 -2.84
CA ARG A 38 -2.16 2.11 -3.37
C ARG A 38 -0.99 1.28 -2.85
N SER A 39 0.07 1.16 -3.65
CA SER A 39 1.22 0.29 -3.37
C SER A 39 1.89 0.58 -2.02
N ASP A 40 1.91 1.84 -1.59
CA ASP A 40 2.40 2.27 -0.27
C ASP A 40 1.57 1.69 0.88
N TYR A 41 0.26 1.93 0.88
CA TYR A 41 -0.62 1.40 1.93
C TYR A 41 -0.68 -0.14 1.93
N PHE A 42 -0.53 -0.79 0.76
CA PHE A 42 -0.44 -2.24 0.68
C PHE A 42 0.84 -2.75 1.34
N ALA A 43 1.99 -2.15 1.03
CA ALA A 43 3.28 -2.53 1.62
C ALA A 43 3.28 -2.31 3.12
N ASP A 44 2.74 -1.17 3.59
CA ASP A 44 2.61 -0.85 5.03
C ASP A 44 1.74 -1.87 5.77
N TYR A 45 0.62 -2.29 5.18
CA TYR A 45 -0.25 -3.28 5.82
C TYR A 45 0.43 -4.64 5.97
N VAL A 46 1.14 -5.08 4.94
CA VAL A 46 1.88 -6.34 4.97
C VAL A 46 3.08 -6.24 5.93
N LEU A 47 3.72 -5.08 6.03
CA LEU A 47 4.77 -4.82 7.01
C LEU A 47 4.24 -4.94 8.44
N MET A 48 3.08 -4.37 8.76
CA MET A 48 2.46 -4.54 10.08
C MET A 48 2.21 -6.02 10.43
N ALA A 49 1.83 -6.83 9.43
CA ALA A 49 1.68 -8.27 9.62
C ALA A 49 3.04 -8.97 9.85
N ALA A 50 4.08 -8.53 9.15
CA ALA A 50 5.44 -9.03 9.31
C ALA A 50 6.03 -8.69 10.69
N GLU A 51 5.81 -7.47 11.17
CA GLU A 51 6.21 -7.05 12.52
C GLU A 51 5.45 -7.82 13.60
N THR A 52 4.16 -8.05 13.41
CA THR A 52 3.34 -8.87 14.31
C THR A 52 3.92 -10.30 14.40
N TYR A 53 4.28 -10.89 13.25
CA TYR A 53 4.95 -12.19 13.22
C TYR A 53 6.33 -12.15 13.90
N LYS A 54 7.16 -11.14 13.61
CA LYS A 54 8.49 -10.98 14.21
C LYS A 54 8.41 -10.88 15.75
N SER A 55 7.43 -10.15 16.27
CA SER A 55 7.21 -9.97 17.71
C SER A 55 6.67 -11.23 18.39
N ASN A 56 5.67 -11.88 17.78
CA ASN A 56 4.88 -12.91 18.45
C ASN A 56 5.23 -14.34 18.01
N ASN A 57 6.01 -14.49 16.94
CA ASN A 57 6.30 -15.76 16.24
C ASN A 57 5.02 -16.52 15.81
N ASP A 58 3.90 -15.81 15.65
CA ASP A 58 2.60 -16.39 15.34
C ASP A 58 2.28 -16.22 13.85
N ILE A 59 2.58 -17.26 13.07
CA ILE A 59 2.29 -17.28 11.64
C ILE A 59 0.78 -17.35 11.34
N ALA A 60 -0.03 -17.90 12.25
CA ALA A 60 -1.47 -17.98 12.07
C ALA A 60 -2.10 -16.58 12.18
N LEU A 61 -1.62 -15.76 13.12
CA LEU A 61 -2.03 -14.36 13.26
C LEU A 61 -1.68 -13.55 12.01
N ALA A 62 -0.46 -13.69 11.50
CA ALA A 62 -0.06 -13.02 10.26
C ALA A 62 -0.87 -13.52 9.05
N THR A 63 -1.21 -14.81 9.00
CA THR A 63 -2.09 -15.37 7.96
C THR A 63 -3.49 -14.74 8.02
N TYR A 64 -4.04 -14.59 9.22
CA TYR A 64 -5.35 -13.97 9.43
C TYR A 64 -5.36 -12.50 8.98
N GLN A 65 -4.30 -11.75 9.31
CA GLN A 65 -4.14 -10.38 8.84
C GLN A 65 -4.05 -10.32 7.31
N LEU A 66 -3.21 -11.16 6.68
CA LEU A 66 -3.07 -11.16 5.22
C LEU A 66 -4.35 -11.57 4.48
N ALA A 67 -5.23 -12.37 5.11
CA ALA A 67 -6.52 -12.75 4.54
C ALA A 67 -7.47 -11.56 4.30
N TYR A 68 -7.25 -10.40 4.94
CA TYR A 68 -8.02 -9.20 4.64
C TYR A 68 -7.71 -8.63 3.25
N LEU A 69 -6.51 -8.86 2.70
CA LEU A 69 -6.07 -8.32 1.41
C LEU A 69 -6.72 -9.00 0.20
N GLY A 70 -7.29 -10.19 0.40
CA GLY A 70 -7.92 -10.98 -0.64
C GLY A 70 -7.86 -12.47 -0.38
N SER A 71 -8.24 -13.22 -1.40
CA SER A 71 -8.25 -14.69 -1.40
C SER A 71 -6.94 -15.31 -1.90
N GLU A 72 -5.96 -14.50 -2.29
CA GLU A 72 -4.66 -14.98 -2.73
C GLU A 72 -3.87 -15.61 -1.57
N LYS A 73 -2.80 -16.33 -1.92
CA LYS A 73 -1.95 -16.98 -0.92
C LYS A 73 -1.22 -15.91 -0.10
N PRO A 74 -1.07 -16.07 1.23
CA PRO A 74 -0.32 -15.13 2.07
C PRO A 74 1.06 -14.79 1.53
N LEU A 75 1.82 -15.80 1.07
CA LEU A 75 3.14 -15.63 0.46
C LEU A 75 3.13 -14.66 -0.73
N TYR A 76 2.07 -14.67 -1.54
CA TYR A 76 1.95 -13.77 -2.69
C TYR A 76 1.84 -12.31 -2.28
N HIS A 77 1.07 -12.04 -1.21
CA HIS A 77 0.96 -10.69 -0.67
C HIS A 77 2.31 -10.20 -0.13
N VAL A 78 3.04 -11.06 0.58
CA VAL A 78 4.37 -10.72 1.11
C VAL A 78 5.40 -10.46 0.01
N GLN A 79 5.44 -11.32 -1.01
CA GLN A 79 6.35 -11.11 -2.16
C GLN A 79 6.06 -9.80 -2.89
N ARG A 80 4.78 -9.48 -3.10
CA ARG A 80 4.39 -8.21 -3.71
C ARG A 80 4.76 -7.02 -2.83
N ALA A 81 4.60 -7.13 -1.52
CA ALA A 81 4.97 -6.07 -0.58
C ALA A 81 6.47 -5.81 -0.59
N ILE A 82 7.32 -6.85 -0.73
CA ILE A 82 8.78 -6.68 -0.85
C ILE A 82 9.13 -5.85 -2.10
N ILE A 83 8.48 -6.12 -3.24
CA ILE A 83 8.70 -5.35 -4.47
C ILE A 83 8.30 -3.88 -4.28
N TYR A 84 7.12 -3.62 -3.69
CA TYR A 84 6.69 -2.24 -3.43
C TYR A 84 7.57 -1.53 -2.40
N ALA A 85 8.00 -2.22 -1.35
CA ALA A 85 8.87 -1.67 -0.33
C ALA A 85 10.24 -1.29 -0.92
N GLU A 86 10.77 -2.08 -1.86
CA GLU A 86 11.98 -1.74 -2.62
C GLU A 86 11.75 -0.50 -3.50
N GLU A 87 10.67 -0.46 -4.29
CA GLU A 87 10.34 0.67 -5.16
C GLU A 87 10.13 1.98 -4.38
N LEU A 88 9.60 1.88 -3.16
CA LEU A 88 9.34 3.02 -2.26
C LEU A 88 10.54 3.38 -1.37
N GLY A 89 11.61 2.59 -1.38
CA GLY A 89 12.84 2.87 -0.64
C GLY A 89 12.74 2.64 0.87
N TYR A 90 12.08 1.56 1.29
CA TYR A 90 11.92 1.20 2.69
C TYR A 90 13.28 0.92 3.36
N PRO A 91 13.42 1.18 4.67
CA PRO A 91 14.66 0.89 5.39
C PRO A 91 14.94 -0.61 5.44
N LEU A 92 16.22 -0.96 5.62
CA LEU A 92 16.67 -2.35 5.62
C LEU A 92 15.96 -3.21 6.69
N GLU A 93 15.69 -2.66 7.87
CA GLU A 93 15.01 -3.38 8.95
C GLU A 93 13.58 -3.84 8.56
N ASP A 94 12.86 -3.00 7.82
CA ASP A 94 11.51 -3.30 7.35
C ASP A 94 11.57 -4.37 6.25
N MET A 95 12.55 -4.26 5.36
CA MET A 95 12.82 -5.26 4.33
C MET A 95 13.19 -6.62 4.93
N GLU A 96 13.99 -6.65 6.00
CA GLU A 96 14.32 -7.86 6.75
C GLU A 96 13.08 -8.47 7.40
N SER A 97 12.20 -7.65 7.96
CA SER A 97 10.95 -8.11 8.58
C SER A 97 10.02 -8.76 7.54
N LEU A 98 9.86 -8.13 6.37
CA LEU A 98 9.12 -8.70 5.24
C LEU A 98 9.76 -10.01 4.73
N ALA A 99 11.09 -10.06 4.62
CA ALA A 99 11.80 -11.26 4.19
C ALA A 99 11.66 -12.42 5.18
N LEU A 100 11.70 -12.14 6.49
CA LEU A 100 11.42 -13.11 7.54
C LEU A 100 10.02 -13.70 7.40
N LEU A 101 9.01 -12.85 7.20
CA LEU A 101 7.64 -13.31 6.98
C LEU A 101 7.53 -14.15 5.69
N ALA A 102 8.19 -13.73 4.60
CA ALA A 102 8.20 -14.49 3.35
C ALA A 102 8.80 -15.88 3.54
N SER A 103 9.92 -15.99 4.27
CA SER A 103 10.59 -17.25 4.57
C SER A 103 9.70 -18.19 5.39
N ALA A 104 8.90 -17.65 6.31
CA ALA A 104 7.99 -18.43 7.14
C ALA A 104 6.86 -19.07 6.32
N PHE A 105 6.43 -18.42 5.23
CA PHE A 105 5.41 -18.92 4.32
C PHE A 105 5.96 -19.75 3.15
N GLN A 106 7.27 -19.83 2.97
CA GLN A 106 7.84 -20.71 1.96
C GLN A 106 7.49 -22.15 2.32
N PRO A 107 6.93 -22.94 1.40
CA PRO A 107 6.79 -24.36 1.62
C PRO A 107 8.18 -24.92 1.88
N ILE A 108 8.34 -25.65 2.99
CA ILE A 108 9.55 -26.44 3.23
C ILE A 108 9.59 -27.45 2.08
N ASN A 109 10.43 -27.18 1.08
CA ASN A 109 10.77 -28.18 0.08
C ASN A 109 11.61 -29.22 0.83
N THR A 110 10.99 -30.16 1.55
CA THR A 110 11.68 -31.37 1.98
C THR A 110 12.06 -32.11 0.70
N PRO A 111 13.35 -32.22 0.33
CA PRO A 111 13.72 -33.21 -0.67
C PRO A 111 13.29 -34.55 -0.09
N THR A 112 12.33 -35.19 -0.74
CA THR A 112 11.98 -36.58 -0.50
C THR A 112 13.23 -37.40 -0.80
N VAL A 113 14.11 -37.57 0.18
CA VAL A 113 15.13 -38.62 0.15
C VAL A 113 14.38 -39.91 0.43
N THR A 114 13.79 -40.45 -0.63
CA THR A 114 13.34 -41.84 -0.68
C THR A 114 14.54 -42.71 -0.36
N GLN A 115 14.55 -43.32 0.83
CA GLN A 115 15.39 -44.47 1.14
C GLN A 115 14.80 -45.72 0.46
#